data_AF-A0A965HPC9-F1
#
_entry.id   AF-A0A965HPC9-F1
#
_cell.length_a   1.000
_cell.length_b   1.000
_cell.length_c   1.000
_cell.angle_alpha   90.00
_cell.angle_beta   90.00
_cell.angle_gamma   90.00
#
_symmetry.space_group_name_H-M   'P 1'
#
loop_
_entity.id
_entity.type
_entity.pdbx_description
1 polymer ?
#
loop_
_entity_poly.entity_id
_entity_poly.type
_entity_poly.pdbx_seq_one_letter_code
_entity_poly.pdbx_strand_id
1 'polypeptide(L)'
;MARVLLVHQNFPGQFRHLAPALTRQGHQVMATTLQAAEPGEWRGVDLQPYQLPNSMPSGLHPWLSDFDSKLRRGEAWFRKALDLRAQGYTPDAVIAHHGWGESLFVKDVWPDTRLGIYCEFYHRSAGADAGFDPEFPSLEPGDACRLRLRNLNNLLHFEQADAGLSPTVWQASTFPEPFRSRISVIHDGIDTVALSPQSDATLSLPSQPLLRSGATPPSEHALCVSRGDEVVTFVNRNLEPYRGYHTFMRSLPDLLRARPQAQVVIVGGEDVSYGTRPPKGRTWKDIFADEVR
;
A
#
# COMPACT_ATOMS: atom_id res chain seq x y z
N MET A 1 -28.34 13.04 -4.81
CA MET A 1 -27.31 12.59 -5.77
C MET A 1 -26.14 13.55 -5.66
N ALA A 2 -24.93 13.05 -5.47
CA ALA A 2 -23.72 13.87 -5.27
C ALA A 2 -22.65 13.51 -6.30
N ARG A 3 -21.77 14.47 -6.59
CA ARG A 3 -20.54 14.32 -7.40
C ARG A 3 -19.36 14.05 -6.48
N VAL A 4 -18.78 12.86 -6.61
CA VAL A 4 -17.65 12.41 -5.79
C VAL A 4 -16.43 12.24 -6.69
N LEU A 5 -15.35 12.93 -6.37
CA LEU A 5 -14.05 12.77 -7.01
C LEU A 5 -13.13 11.92 -6.13
N LEU A 6 -12.66 10.80 -6.64
CA LEU A 6 -11.71 9.91 -5.98
C LEU A 6 -10.30 10.16 -6.52
N VAL A 7 -9.33 10.35 -5.63
CA VAL A 7 -7.96 10.72 -6.02
C VAL A 7 -6.98 9.68 -5.53
N HIS A 8 -6.39 8.93 -6.47
CA HIS A 8 -5.38 7.92 -6.18
C HIS A 8 -4.49 7.62 -7.39
N GLN A 9 -3.18 7.85 -7.32
CA GLN A 9 -2.25 7.57 -8.43
C GLN A 9 -2.40 6.16 -9.02
N ASN A 10 -2.58 5.14 -8.17
CA ASN A 10 -2.81 3.74 -8.58
C ASN A 10 -4.27 3.29 -8.45
N PHE A 11 -5.24 4.18 -8.74
CA PHE A 11 -6.65 3.82 -8.74
C PHE A 11 -6.88 2.47 -9.46
N PRO A 12 -7.67 1.54 -8.91
CA PRO A 12 -8.63 1.73 -7.83
C PRO A 12 -8.06 1.72 -6.41
N GLY A 13 -6.80 1.32 -6.19
CA GLY A 13 -6.16 1.34 -4.87
C GLY A 13 -7.06 0.87 -3.71
N GLN A 14 -7.08 1.65 -2.62
CA GLN A 14 -7.95 1.45 -1.46
C GLN A 14 -9.43 1.75 -1.74
N PHE A 15 -9.77 2.34 -2.89
CA PHE A 15 -11.15 2.65 -3.28
C PHE A 15 -11.82 1.56 -4.12
N ARG A 16 -11.18 0.39 -4.27
CA ARG A 16 -11.68 -0.76 -5.06
C ARG A 16 -13.11 -1.17 -4.74
N HIS A 17 -13.51 -1.10 -3.47
CA HIS A 17 -14.84 -1.47 -3.03
C HIS A 17 -15.78 -0.26 -2.91
N LEU A 18 -15.24 0.87 -2.45
CA LEU A 18 -16.00 2.11 -2.24
C LEU A 18 -16.53 2.70 -3.55
N ALA A 19 -15.68 2.82 -4.59
CA ALA A 19 -16.07 3.53 -5.80
C ALA A 19 -17.27 2.89 -6.51
N PRO A 20 -17.30 1.56 -6.77
CA PRO A 20 -18.47 0.93 -7.38
C PRO A 20 -19.70 0.94 -6.46
N ALA A 21 -19.51 0.96 -5.13
CA ALA A 21 -20.62 1.06 -4.18
C ALA A 21 -21.30 2.44 -4.27
N LEU A 22 -20.52 3.52 -4.37
CA LEU A 22 -21.04 4.87 -4.58
C LEU A 22 -21.80 5.00 -5.89
N THR A 23 -21.27 4.46 -6.98
CA THR A 23 -21.97 4.43 -8.28
C THR A 23 -23.32 3.69 -8.17
N ARG A 24 -23.35 2.52 -7.51
CA ARG A 24 -24.61 1.76 -7.31
C ARG A 24 -25.64 2.49 -6.45
N GLN A 25 -25.21 3.39 -5.58
CA GLN A 25 -26.10 4.27 -4.81
C GLN A 25 -26.59 5.47 -5.63
N GLY A 26 -26.22 5.58 -6.90
CA GLY A 26 -26.66 6.62 -7.82
C GLY A 26 -25.84 7.92 -7.74
N HIS A 27 -24.65 7.90 -7.11
CA HIS A 27 -23.74 9.05 -7.15
C HIS A 27 -23.02 9.15 -8.51
N GLN A 28 -22.64 10.36 -8.90
CA GLN A 28 -21.71 10.57 -10.01
C GLN A 28 -20.29 10.42 -9.46
N VAL A 29 -19.56 9.41 -9.91
CA VAL A 29 -18.23 9.10 -9.38
C VAL A 29 -17.20 9.26 -10.50
N MET A 30 -16.23 10.12 -10.26
CA MET A 30 -15.05 10.31 -11.11
C MET A 30 -13.81 9.89 -10.32
N ALA A 31 -12.79 9.36 -10.98
CA ALA A 31 -11.50 9.07 -10.38
C ALA A 31 -10.33 9.57 -11.23
N THR A 32 -9.30 10.12 -10.57
CA THR A 32 -8.05 10.52 -11.22
C THR A 32 -6.92 9.57 -10.89
N THR A 33 -6.10 9.23 -11.90
CA THR A 33 -5.05 8.20 -11.80
C THR A 33 -3.87 8.46 -12.74
N LEU A 34 -2.70 7.87 -12.44
CA LEU A 34 -1.53 7.77 -13.32
C LEU A 34 -1.46 6.45 -14.09
N GLN A 35 -2.35 5.49 -13.82
CA GLN A 35 -2.29 4.13 -14.40
C GLN A 35 -2.87 4.04 -15.81
N ALA A 36 -3.59 5.06 -16.26
CA ALA A 36 -4.21 5.11 -17.58
C ALA A 36 -3.60 6.24 -18.40
N ALA A 37 -3.41 6.00 -19.70
CA ALA A 37 -2.98 7.03 -20.64
C ALA A 37 -4.15 7.92 -21.07
N GLU A 38 -5.33 7.31 -21.26
CA GLU A 38 -6.52 7.95 -21.82
C GLU A 38 -7.72 7.84 -20.86
N PRO A 39 -8.69 8.77 -20.94
CA PRO A 39 -9.94 8.68 -20.20
C PRO A 39 -10.70 7.38 -20.50
N GLY A 40 -11.52 6.94 -19.56
CA GLY A 40 -12.29 5.70 -19.73
C GLY A 40 -13.30 5.48 -18.61
N GLU A 41 -13.82 4.26 -18.51
CA GLU A 41 -14.74 3.87 -17.45
C GLU A 41 -14.23 2.63 -16.72
N TRP A 42 -14.37 2.63 -15.39
CA TRP A 42 -14.16 1.43 -14.59
C TRP A 42 -15.34 1.21 -13.66
N ARG A 43 -16.18 0.20 -13.96
CA ARG A 43 -17.34 -0.19 -13.13
C ARG A 43 -18.28 0.99 -12.83
N GLY A 44 -18.58 1.81 -13.84
CA GLY A 44 -19.40 3.00 -13.72
C GLY A 44 -18.73 4.17 -12.97
N VAL A 45 -17.40 4.16 -12.86
CA VAL A 45 -16.58 5.30 -12.42
C VAL A 45 -15.93 5.90 -13.65
N ASP A 46 -16.11 7.21 -13.88
CA ASP A 46 -15.44 7.96 -14.94
C ASP A 46 -13.95 8.15 -14.58
N LEU A 47 -13.06 7.63 -15.41
CA LEU A 47 -11.62 7.71 -15.21
C LEU A 47 -11.03 8.87 -15.97
N GLN A 48 -10.36 9.75 -15.24
CA GLN A 48 -9.73 10.96 -15.74
C GLN A 48 -8.22 10.93 -15.43
N PRO A 49 -7.38 10.39 -16.32
CA PRO A 49 -5.96 10.35 -16.06
C PRO A 49 -5.32 11.75 -16.03
N TYR A 50 -4.18 11.82 -15.36
CA TYR A 50 -3.27 12.96 -15.40
C TYR A 50 -1.84 12.43 -15.64
N GLN A 51 -0.93 13.31 -16.03
CA GLN A 51 0.43 12.93 -16.40
C GLN A 51 1.44 13.73 -15.59
N LEU A 52 2.57 13.09 -15.27
CA LEU A 52 3.71 13.75 -14.64
C LEU A 52 4.61 14.38 -15.72
N PRO A 53 5.26 15.52 -15.42
CA PRO A 53 6.26 16.09 -16.30
C PRO A 53 7.46 15.14 -16.48
N ASN A 54 8.02 15.12 -17.68
CA ASN A 54 9.08 14.17 -18.09
C ASN A 54 10.44 14.35 -17.42
N SER A 55 10.65 15.37 -16.58
CA SER A 55 11.97 15.67 -16.00
C SER A 55 11.95 15.84 -14.48
N MET A 56 12.92 15.17 -13.85
CA MET A 56 13.27 15.35 -12.45
C MET A 56 14.46 16.31 -12.37
N PRO A 57 14.37 17.44 -11.65
CA PRO A 57 15.51 18.26 -11.31
C PRO A 57 16.53 17.44 -10.50
N SER A 58 17.81 17.59 -10.82
CA SER A 58 18.89 17.00 -10.03
C SER A 58 19.23 17.90 -8.84
N GLY A 59 19.65 17.30 -7.72
CA GLY A 59 20.27 18.03 -6.59
C GLY A 59 19.40 18.31 -5.35
N LEU A 60 18.32 17.57 -5.11
CA LEU A 60 17.53 17.69 -3.88
C LEU A 60 18.22 17.07 -2.66
N HIS A 61 18.04 17.68 -1.49
CA HIS A 61 18.46 17.08 -0.22
C HIS A 61 17.76 15.72 -0.02
N PRO A 62 18.47 14.64 0.39
CA PRO A 62 17.87 13.30 0.49
C PRO A 62 16.60 13.23 1.33
N TRP A 63 16.53 14.01 2.43
CA TRP A 63 15.35 14.02 3.30
C TRP A 63 14.12 14.74 2.71
N LEU A 64 14.28 15.51 1.63
CA LEU A 64 13.18 16.17 0.93
C LEU A 64 12.70 15.40 -0.31
N SER A 65 13.43 14.38 -0.75
CA SER A 65 13.11 13.61 -1.96
C SER A 65 11.70 13.03 -1.98
N ASP A 66 11.25 12.47 -0.85
CA ASP A 66 9.89 11.93 -0.68
C ASP A 66 8.82 13.02 -0.80
N PHE A 67 9.04 14.17 -0.17
CA PHE A 67 8.10 15.29 -0.24
C PHE A 67 8.08 15.93 -1.63
N ASP A 68 9.23 16.12 -2.28
CA ASP A 68 9.33 16.62 -3.64
C ASP A 68 8.53 15.73 -4.63
N SER A 69 8.63 14.41 -4.50
CA SER A 69 7.85 13.47 -5.30
C SER A 69 6.34 13.59 -5.09
N LYS A 70 5.90 13.94 -3.87
CA LYS A 70 4.48 14.21 -3.54
C LYS A 70 4.04 15.56 -4.09
N LEU A 71 4.87 16.59 -3.94
CA LEU A 71 4.60 17.94 -4.43
C LEU A 71 4.44 17.96 -5.95
N ARG A 72 5.30 17.26 -6.70
CA ARG A 72 5.19 17.12 -8.16
C ARG A 72 3.88 16.48 -8.60
N ARG A 73 3.46 15.42 -7.89
CA ARG A 73 2.16 14.79 -8.12
C ARG A 73 1.01 15.74 -7.80
N GLY A 74 1.10 16.46 -6.69
CA GLY A 74 0.16 17.52 -6.32
C GLY A 74 0.04 18.59 -7.38
N GLU A 75 1.16 19.09 -7.91
CA GLU A 75 1.20 20.12 -8.95
C GLU A 75 0.62 19.63 -10.29
N ALA A 76 0.98 18.41 -10.71
CA ALA A 76 0.43 17.80 -11.92
C ALA A 76 -1.08 17.56 -11.80
N TRP A 77 -1.52 17.06 -10.64
CA TRP A 77 -2.93 16.85 -10.35
C TRP A 77 -3.70 18.17 -10.26
N PHE A 78 -3.11 19.20 -9.65
CA PHE A 78 -3.68 20.54 -9.57
C PHE A 78 -3.99 21.12 -10.95
N ARG A 79 -3.08 20.97 -11.92
CA ARG A 79 -3.33 21.37 -13.31
C ARG A 79 -4.51 20.62 -13.92
N LYS A 80 -4.58 19.30 -13.75
CA LYS A 80 -5.74 18.50 -14.19
C LYS A 80 -7.04 18.97 -13.54
N ALA A 81 -7.01 19.30 -12.24
CA ALA A 81 -8.17 19.79 -11.51
C ALA A 81 -8.64 21.17 -12.02
N LEU A 82 -7.71 22.07 -12.38
CA LEU A 82 -8.04 23.33 -13.06
C LEU A 82 -8.71 23.10 -14.41
N ASP A 83 -8.22 22.15 -15.22
CA ASP A 83 -8.85 21.81 -16.51
C ASP A 83 -10.28 21.27 -16.32
N LEU A 84 -10.49 20.40 -15.33
CA LEU A 84 -11.82 19.89 -14.98
C LEU A 84 -12.75 21.04 -14.55
N ARG A 85 -12.25 21.97 -13.72
CA ARG A 85 -13.01 23.15 -13.30
C ARG A 85 -13.38 24.04 -14.48
N ALA A 86 -12.45 24.27 -15.42
CA ALA A 86 -12.71 25.05 -16.63
C ALA A 86 -13.77 24.40 -17.54
N GLN A 87 -13.88 23.07 -17.52
CA GLN A 87 -14.94 22.30 -18.19
C GLN A 87 -16.28 22.30 -17.44
N GLY A 88 -16.39 23.05 -16.34
CA GLY A 88 -17.62 23.15 -15.54
C GLY A 88 -17.81 22.04 -14.50
N TYR A 89 -16.79 21.21 -14.25
CA TYR A 89 -16.84 20.22 -13.19
C TYR A 89 -16.55 20.85 -11.82
N THR A 90 -17.39 20.54 -10.84
CA THR A 90 -17.17 20.87 -9.43
C THR A 90 -17.73 19.72 -8.60
N PRO A 91 -16.88 19.00 -7.83
CA PRO A 91 -17.32 17.91 -6.98
C PRO A 91 -17.92 18.43 -5.68
N ASP A 92 -18.94 17.74 -5.17
CA ASP A 92 -19.47 17.98 -3.82
C ASP A 92 -18.47 17.49 -2.76
N ALA A 93 -17.78 16.39 -3.06
CA ALA A 93 -16.74 15.81 -2.20
C ALA A 93 -15.55 15.26 -3.00
N VAL A 94 -14.36 15.43 -2.44
CA VAL A 94 -13.12 14.78 -2.87
C VAL A 94 -12.71 13.79 -1.78
N ILE A 95 -12.45 12.54 -2.16
CA ILE A 95 -11.88 11.52 -1.26
C ILE A 95 -10.53 11.10 -1.84
N ALA A 96 -9.46 11.37 -1.10
CA ALA A 96 -8.11 11.22 -1.61
C ALA A 96 -7.24 10.34 -0.73
N HIS A 97 -6.38 9.53 -1.35
CA HIS A 97 -5.24 8.96 -0.64
C HIS A 97 -4.12 10.00 -0.53
N HIS A 98 -4.21 10.83 0.50
CA HIS A 98 -3.37 12.03 0.62
C HIS A 98 -1.90 11.72 0.74
N GLY A 99 -1.50 10.53 1.20
CA GLY A 99 -0.10 10.10 1.34
C GLY A 99 0.76 10.23 0.06
N TRP A 100 0.12 10.41 -1.09
CA TRP A 100 0.76 10.56 -2.40
C TRP A 100 0.92 12.01 -2.89
N GLY A 101 0.22 12.97 -2.28
CA GLY A 101 0.39 14.41 -2.53
C GLY A 101 -0.61 15.02 -3.51
N GLU A 102 -1.35 14.23 -4.30
CA GLU A 102 -2.31 14.74 -5.29
C GLU A 102 -3.34 15.72 -4.70
N SER A 103 -3.82 15.46 -3.48
CA SER A 103 -4.85 16.27 -2.84
C SER A 103 -4.37 17.56 -2.18
N LEU A 104 -3.08 17.90 -2.30
CA LEU A 104 -2.47 19.05 -1.61
C LEU A 104 -3.17 20.37 -1.93
N PHE A 105 -3.66 20.55 -3.16
CA PHE A 105 -4.19 21.82 -3.65
C PHE A 105 -5.68 21.77 -4.01
N VAL A 106 -6.43 20.81 -3.43
CA VAL A 106 -7.86 20.65 -3.70
C VAL A 106 -8.62 21.93 -3.37
N LYS A 107 -8.32 22.55 -2.22
CA LYS A 107 -9.03 23.75 -1.74
C LYS A 107 -8.67 25.00 -2.54
N ASP A 108 -7.51 25.05 -3.19
CA ASP A 108 -7.15 26.13 -4.11
C ASP A 108 -7.98 26.07 -5.40
N VAL A 109 -8.35 24.86 -5.85
CA VAL A 109 -9.22 24.68 -7.03
C VAL A 109 -10.69 24.83 -6.65
N TRP A 110 -11.12 24.19 -5.57
CA TRP A 110 -12.50 24.20 -5.10
C TRP A 110 -12.56 24.44 -3.58
N PRO A 111 -12.64 25.73 -3.15
CA PRO A 111 -12.61 26.08 -1.72
C PRO A 111 -13.75 25.45 -0.89
N ASP A 112 -14.94 25.35 -1.48
CA ASP A 112 -16.16 24.88 -0.80
C ASP A 112 -16.37 23.36 -0.88
N THR A 113 -15.61 22.65 -1.72
CA THR A 113 -15.71 21.18 -1.85
C THR A 113 -15.24 20.49 -0.57
N ARG A 114 -15.98 19.49 -0.08
CA ARG A 114 -15.55 18.71 1.09
C ARG A 114 -14.35 17.84 0.76
N LEU A 115 -13.28 17.92 1.56
CA LEU A 115 -12.08 17.10 1.39
C LEU A 115 -11.99 16.04 2.50
N GLY A 116 -12.16 14.78 2.11
CA GLY A 116 -11.85 13.61 2.93
C GLY A 116 -10.50 13.00 2.56
N ILE A 117 -9.66 12.69 3.54
CA ILE A 117 -8.35 12.07 3.31
C ILE A 117 -8.26 10.66 3.90
N TYR A 118 -7.59 9.76 3.19
CA TYR A 118 -7.30 8.40 3.66
C TYR A 118 -6.06 8.38 4.55
N CYS A 119 -6.30 8.36 5.85
CA CYS A 119 -5.33 8.34 6.94
C CYS A 119 -4.70 6.94 7.12
N GLU A 120 -3.72 6.61 6.26
CA GLU A 120 -3.02 5.32 6.32
C GLU A 120 -2.08 5.23 7.53
N PHE A 121 -1.20 6.22 7.72
CA PHE A 121 -0.16 6.15 8.76
C PHE A 121 0.50 7.52 9.04
N TYR A 122 0.80 7.78 10.32
CA TYR A 122 1.61 8.91 10.77
C TYR A 122 2.91 8.41 11.41
N HIS A 123 4.06 8.79 10.82
CA HIS A 123 5.37 8.26 11.22
C HIS A 123 5.78 8.73 12.62
N ARG A 124 6.34 7.82 13.42
CA ARG A 124 6.93 8.12 14.74
C ARG A 124 8.35 7.59 14.80
N SER A 125 9.22 8.31 15.49
CA SER A 125 10.63 7.89 15.66
C SER A 125 10.80 6.72 16.64
N ALA A 126 9.76 6.38 17.42
CA ALA A 126 9.75 5.26 18.34
C ALA A 126 8.32 4.74 18.57
N GLY A 127 8.19 3.47 18.92
CA GLY A 127 6.92 2.85 19.32
C GLY A 127 5.91 2.67 18.19
N ALA A 128 6.37 2.66 16.93
CA ALA A 128 5.55 2.43 15.75
C ALA A 128 6.34 1.62 14.70
N ASP A 129 6.58 2.18 13.51
CA ASP A 129 7.29 1.54 12.39
C ASP A 129 8.82 1.58 12.49
N ALA A 130 9.36 2.36 13.44
CA ALA A 130 10.80 2.50 13.64
C ALA A 130 11.25 1.86 14.96
N GLY A 131 12.36 1.10 14.90
CA GLY A 131 13.04 0.54 16.06
C GLY A 131 12.27 -0.54 16.82
N PHE A 132 11.28 -1.19 16.19
CA PHE A 132 10.50 -2.26 16.83
C PHE A 132 11.22 -3.61 16.88
N ASP A 133 12.14 -3.84 15.93
CA ASP A 133 12.90 -5.09 15.81
C ASP A 133 14.34 -4.86 16.27
N PRO A 134 14.77 -5.44 17.42
CA PRO A 134 16.12 -5.26 17.94
C PRO A 134 17.19 -5.94 17.09
N GLU A 135 16.84 -6.87 16.19
CA GLU A 135 17.80 -7.50 15.27
C GLU A 135 18.20 -6.54 14.13
N PHE A 136 17.34 -5.58 13.81
CA PHE A 136 17.54 -4.61 12.73
C PHE A 136 17.47 -3.17 13.27
N PRO A 137 18.37 -2.76 14.18
CA PRO A 137 18.37 -1.41 14.72
C PRO A 137 18.72 -0.40 13.62
N SER A 138 18.11 0.79 13.67
CA SER A 138 18.64 1.91 12.90
C SER A 138 19.95 2.37 13.51
N LEU A 139 20.96 2.55 12.65
CA LEU A 139 22.29 3.04 13.02
C LEU A 139 22.47 4.53 12.69
N GLU A 140 21.45 5.20 12.13
CA GLU A 140 21.54 6.58 11.67
C GLU A 140 20.94 7.56 12.71
N PRO A 141 21.74 8.43 13.37
CA PRO A 141 21.26 9.37 14.39
C PRO A 141 20.16 10.36 13.92
N GLY A 142 20.20 10.79 12.67
CA GLY A 142 19.27 11.66 11.97
C GLY A 142 18.01 10.98 11.41
N ASP A 143 17.82 9.67 11.59
CA ASP A 143 16.59 9.00 11.12
C ASP A 143 15.33 9.59 11.75
N ALA A 144 15.38 10.00 13.02
CA ALA A 144 14.26 10.68 13.67
C ALA A 144 13.91 12.01 12.98
N CYS A 145 14.92 12.76 12.52
CA CYS A 145 14.73 13.99 11.75
C CYS A 145 14.11 13.70 10.38
N ARG A 146 14.62 12.68 9.69
CA ARG A 146 14.10 12.22 8.39
C ARG A 146 12.64 11.75 8.51
N LEU A 147 12.30 10.95 9.52
CA LEU A 147 10.94 10.47 9.77
C LEU A 147 9.97 11.62 10.06
N ARG A 148 10.41 12.65 10.81
CA ARG A 148 9.61 13.86 11.04
C ARG A 148 9.25 14.54 9.72
N LEU A 149 10.19 14.62 8.78
CA LEU A 149 9.95 15.22 7.46
C LEU A 149 9.03 14.39 6.57
N ARG A 150 8.95 13.07 6.74
CA ARG A 150 7.95 12.23 6.03
C ARG A 150 6.50 12.64 6.37
N ASN A 151 6.29 13.25 7.52
CA ASN A 151 4.97 13.75 7.94
C ASN A 151 4.63 15.14 7.38
N LEU A 152 5.51 15.82 6.62
CA LEU A 152 5.19 17.14 6.04
C LEU A 152 3.86 17.13 5.30
N ASN A 153 3.66 16.12 4.45
CA ASN A 153 2.42 15.98 3.69
C ASN A 153 1.20 15.74 4.60
N ASN A 154 1.34 14.99 5.70
CA ASN A 154 0.26 14.83 6.68
C ASN A 154 -0.12 16.18 7.29
N LEU A 155 0.89 16.92 7.76
CA LEU A 155 0.70 18.20 8.44
C LEU A 155 0.02 19.24 7.55
N LEU A 156 0.41 19.33 6.28
CA LEU A 156 -0.24 20.23 5.30
C LEU A 156 -1.72 19.88 5.06
N HIS A 157 -2.09 18.60 5.12
CA HIS A 157 -3.49 18.20 4.94
C HIS A 157 -4.35 18.45 6.17
N PHE A 158 -3.79 18.47 7.38
CA PHE A 158 -4.59 18.62 8.62
C PHE A 158 -5.30 19.96 8.73
N GLU A 159 -4.74 21.01 8.12
CA GLU A 159 -5.35 22.34 8.10
C GLU A 159 -6.57 22.38 7.17
N GLN A 160 -6.48 21.74 6.01
CA GLN A 160 -7.46 21.87 4.93
C GLN A 160 -8.49 20.75 4.82
N ALA A 161 -8.19 19.55 5.34
CA ALA A 161 -9.10 18.42 5.25
C ALA A 161 -10.28 18.56 6.23
N ASP A 162 -11.48 18.31 5.72
CA ASP A 162 -12.72 18.34 6.48
C ASP A 162 -12.87 17.08 7.37
N ALA A 163 -12.39 15.92 6.89
CA ALA A 163 -12.48 14.65 7.60
C ALA A 163 -11.36 13.67 7.21
N GLY A 164 -11.11 12.68 8.07
CA GLY A 164 -10.21 11.57 7.79
C GLY A 164 -10.93 10.23 7.78
N LEU A 165 -10.40 9.28 7.01
CA LEU A 165 -10.80 7.88 6.99
C LEU A 165 -9.61 7.02 7.35
N SER A 166 -9.72 6.09 8.30
CA SER A 166 -8.64 5.14 8.58
C SER A 166 -9.19 3.71 8.72
N PRO A 167 -8.49 2.68 8.20
CA PRO A 167 -9.01 1.31 8.21
C PRO A 167 -9.12 0.68 9.60
N THR A 168 -8.25 1.09 10.52
CA THR A 168 -8.15 0.48 11.84
C THR A 168 -8.01 1.52 12.95
N VAL A 169 -8.40 1.13 14.16
CA VAL A 169 -8.20 1.95 15.37
C VAL A 169 -6.71 2.25 15.58
N TRP A 170 -5.84 1.27 15.32
CA TRP A 170 -4.40 1.45 15.46
C TRP A 170 -3.88 2.52 14.49
N GLN A 171 -4.22 2.44 13.20
CA GLN A 171 -3.80 3.44 12.22
C GLN A 171 -4.30 4.84 12.59
N ALA A 172 -5.58 5.00 12.95
CA ALA A 172 -6.13 6.27 13.41
C ALA A 172 -5.39 6.81 14.64
N SER A 173 -5.02 5.94 15.58
CA SER A 173 -4.29 6.32 16.80
C SER A 173 -2.87 6.85 16.54
N THR A 174 -2.32 6.63 15.33
CA THR A 174 -0.99 7.15 14.98
C THR A 174 -1.01 8.67 14.78
N PHE A 175 -2.10 9.23 14.25
CA PHE A 175 -2.27 10.64 13.92
C PHE A 175 -2.34 11.51 15.18
N PRO A 176 -1.80 12.74 15.21
CA PRO A 176 -1.87 13.61 16.39
C PRO A 176 -3.24 14.31 16.53
N GLU A 177 -3.58 14.71 17.75
CA GLU A 177 -4.65 15.68 17.98
C GLU A 177 -4.23 17.09 17.49
N PRO A 178 -5.19 17.96 17.11
CA PRO A 178 -6.64 17.75 17.13
C PRO A 178 -7.17 16.98 15.90
N PHE A 179 -6.34 16.68 14.90
CA PHE A 179 -6.84 16.10 13.65
C PHE A 179 -7.36 14.67 13.84
N ARG A 180 -6.76 13.89 14.75
CA ARG A 180 -7.24 12.54 15.10
C ARG A 180 -8.74 12.51 15.41
N SER A 181 -9.26 13.51 16.12
CA SER A 181 -10.70 13.60 16.43
C SER A 181 -11.62 13.70 15.21
N ARG A 182 -11.08 14.02 14.02
CA ARG A 182 -11.81 14.08 12.74
C ARG A 182 -11.72 12.78 11.92
N ILE A 183 -11.00 11.78 12.41
CA ILE A 183 -10.80 10.51 11.70
C ILE A 183 -11.92 9.53 12.06
N SER A 184 -12.65 9.08 11.05
CA SER A 184 -13.57 7.95 11.17
C SER A 184 -12.83 6.63 10.90
N VAL A 185 -12.98 5.66 11.79
CA VAL A 185 -12.43 4.31 11.61
C VAL A 185 -13.41 3.47 10.80
N ILE A 186 -13.06 3.15 9.56
CA ILE A 186 -13.90 2.37 8.63
C ILE A 186 -12.99 1.42 7.88
N HIS A 187 -13.21 0.12 8.07
CA HIS A 187 -12.46 -0.94 7.40
C HIS A 187 -12.62 -0.87 5.87
N ASP A 188 -11.56 -1.15 5.12
CA ASP A 188 -11.54 -1.11 3.63
C ASP A 188 -12.53 -2.07 2.95
N GLY A 189 -13.08 -3.00 3.74
CA GLY A 189 -13.93 -4.08 3.30
C GLY A 189 -13.15 -5.28 2.76
N ILE A 190 -13.72 -6.46 2.94
CA ILE A 190 -13.24 -7.71 2.36
C ILE A 190 -14.46 -8.33 1.67
N ASP A 191 -14.29 -8.79 0.43
CA ASP A 191 -15.35 -9.52 -0.27
C ASP A 191 -15.46 -10.93 0.32
N THR A 192 -16.24 -11.08 1.39
CA THR A 192 -16.40 -12.35 2.11
C THR A 192 -17.25 -13.36 1.35
N VAL A 193 -17.93 -12.95 0.28
CA VAL A 193 -18.61 -13.87 -0.64
C VAL A 193 -17.57 -14.55 -1.52
N ALA A 194 -16.70 -13.76 -2.16
CA ALA A 194 -15.60 -14.28 -2.96
C ALA A 194 -14.53 -15.00 -2.13
N LEU A 195 -14.23 -14.49 -0.93
CA LEU A 195 -13.25 -15.04 0.01
C LEU A 195 -13.94 -15.89 1.08
N SER A 196 -14.63 -16.93 0.62
CA SER A 196 -15.31 -17.90 1.48
C SER A 196 -14.66 -19.29 1.34
N PRO A 197 -14.75 -20.14 2.38
CA PRO A 197 -14.20 -21.50 2.30
C PRO A 197 -14.92 -22.34 1.24
N GLN A 198 -14.18 -22.93 0.29
CA GLN A 198 -14.70 -23.88 -0.69
C GLN A 198 -14.24 -25.31 -0.36
N SER A 199 -15.15 -26.27 -0.21
CA SER A 199 -14.86 -27.63 0.28
C SER A 199 -14.00 -28.47 -0.68
N ASP A 200 -14.05 -28.16 -1.96
CA ASP A 200 -13.37 -28.83 -3.06
C ASP A 200 -12.20 -27.99 -3.62
N ALA A 201 -11.77 -26.96 -2.89
CA ALA A 201 -10.67 -26.10 -3.30
C ALA A 201 -9.39 -26.92 -3.53
N THR A 202 -8.85 -26.79 -4.74
CA THR A 202 -7.53 -27.28 -5.12
C THR A 202 -6.72 -26.14 -5.73
N LEU A 203 -5.41 -26.14 -5.51
CA LEU A 203 -4.49 -25.15 -6.06
C LEU A 203 -3.31 -25.87 -6.72
N SER A 204 -3.19 -25.72 -8.03
CA SER A 204 -2.01 -26.18 -8.78
C SER A 204 -0.97 -25.08 -8.83
N LEU A 205 0.18 -25.34 -8.22
CA LEU A 205 1.33 -24.46 -8.18
C LEU A 205 2.38 -24.94 -9.19
N PRO A 206 3.04 -24.04 -9.94
CA PRO A 206 4.18 -24.42 -10.77
C PRO A 206 5.27 -25.03 -9.88
N SER A 207 5.80 -26.19 -10.30
CA SER A 207 6.83 -26.93 -9.58
C SER A 207 8.20 -26.27 -9.75
N GLN A 208 8.41 -25.15 -9.06
CA GLN A 208 9.74 -24.65 -8.76
C GLN A 208 9.95 -24.60 -7.25
N PRO A 209 10.35 -25.72 -6.62
CA PRO A 209 10.79 -25.69 -5.25
C PRO A 209 12.12 -24.93 -5.16
N LEU A 210 12.15 -23.84 -4.39
CA LEU A 210 13.40 -23.17 -4.01
C LEU A 210 14.13 -23.91 -2.87
N LEU A 211 13.44 -24.81 -2.18
CA LEU A 211 13.92 -25.51 -0.99
C LEU A 211 13.39 -26.96 -1.00
N ARG A 212 14.15 -27.91 -1.56
CA ARG A 212 14.05 -29.33 -1.21
C ARG A 212 15.41 -29.80 -0.70
N SER A 213 15.46 -30.20 0.56
CA SER A 213 16.55 -31.02 1.08
C SER A 213 16.38 -32.44 0.52
N GLY A 214 17.32 -32.87 -0.31
CA GLY A 214 17.51 -34.26 -0.72
C GLY A 214 16.31 -35.02 -1.29
N ALA A 215 15.98 -34.84 -2.58
CA ALA A 215 15.50 -35.91 -3.49
C ALA A 215 15.15 -35.35 -4.88
N THR A 216 15.73 -35.99 -5.90
CA THR A 216 15.40 -36.05 -7.35
C THR A 216 15.07 -34.75 -8.13
N PRO A 217 15.55 -34.62 -9.38
CA PRO A 217 15.25 -33.46 -10.23
C PRO A 217 13.73 -33.28 -10.39
N PRO A 218 13.24 -32.03 -10.58
CA PRO A 218 11.82 -31.75 -10.64
C PRO A 218 11.19 -32.56 -11.78
N SER A 219 10.20 -33.39 -11.42
CA SER A 219 9.21 -33.83 -12.40
C SER A 219 8.48 -32.58 -12.91
N GLU A 220 8.19 -32.51 -14.21
CA GLU A 220 7.38 -31.47 -14.87
C GLU A 220 5.95 -31.31 -14.31
N HIS A 221 5.60 -32.01 -13.23
CA HIS A 221 4.28 -32.01 -12.63
C HIS A 221 4.14 -30.86 -11.61
N ALA A 222 3.12 -30.03 -11.81
CA ALA A 222 2.69 -29.00 -10.87
C ALA A 222 2.40 -29.60 -9.48
N LEU A 223 2.77 -28.88 -8.41
CA LEU A 223 2.38 -29.23 -7.05
C LEU A 223 0.89 -28.91 -6.90
N CYS A 224 0.04 -29.93 -6.82
CA CYS A 224 -1.38 -29.76 -6.52
C CYS A 224 -1.58 -29.90 -5.01
N VAL A 225 -2.10 -28.86 -4.36
CA VAL A 225 -2.51 -28.91 -2.95
C VAL A 225 -4.03 -28.80 -2.82
N SER A 226 -4.56 -29.47 -1.80
CA SER A 226 -5.98 -29.59 -1.50
C SER A 226 -6.23 -29.42 0.00
N ARG A 227 -7.50 -29.51 0.42
CA ARG A 227 -7.85 -29.55 1.84
C ARG A 227 -7.30 -30.75 2.61
N GLY A 228 -6.91 -31.82 1.91
CA GLY A 228 -6.31 -33.00 2.54
C GLY A 228 -4.84 -32.81 2.93
N ASP A 229 -4.20 -31.75 2.43
CA ASP A 229 -2.78 -31.50 2.62
C ASP A 229 -2.52 -30.53 3.78
N GLU A 230 -1.40 -30.74 4.46
CA GLU A 230 -0.92 -29.83 5.50
C GLU A 230 -0.20 -28.64 4.85
N VAL A 231 -0.92 -27.57 4.54
CA VAL A 231 -0.35 -26.41 3.84
C VAL A 231 -0.07 -25.26 4.81
N VAL A 232 1.16 -24.75 4.80
CA VAL A 232 1.55 -23.52 5.51
C VAL A 232 1.91 -22.46 4.48
N THR A 233 1.15 -21.37 4.43
CA THR A 233 1.37 -20.27 3.49
C THR A 233 2.00 -19.06 4.16
N PHE A 234 3.05 -18.50 3.56
CA PHE A 234 3.60 -17.21 3.94
C PHE A 234 3.61 -16.28 2.73
N VAL A 235 2.91 -15.15 2.81
CA VAL A 235 2.71 -14.26 1.67
C VAL A 235 3.12 -12.85 2.06
N ASN A 236 4.07 -12.29 1.30
CA ASN A 236 4.49 -10.91 1.42
C ASN A 236 4.70 -10.32 0.02
N ARG A 237 4.64 -8.98 -0.09
CA ARG A 237 5.04 -8.31 -1.34
C ARG A 237 6.51 -8.61 -1.65
N ASN A 238 7.36 -8.44 -0.65
CA ASN A 238 8.79 -8.68 -0.68
C ASN A 238 9.21 -9.48 0.56
N LEU A 239 10.13 -10.43 0.40
CA LEU A 239 10.66 -11.28 1.45
C LEU A 239 11.75 -10.54 2.26
N GLU A 240 11.33 -9.58 3.09
CA GLU A 240 12.21 -8.71 3.89
C GLU A 240 11.99 -8.91 5.41
N PRO A 241 13.01 -8.64 6.26
CA PRO A 241 12.87 -8.76 7.72
C PRO A 241 11.73 -7.94 8.30
N TYR A 242 11.51 -6.74 7.75
CA TYR A 242 10.45 -5.82 8.16
C TYR A 242 9.05 -6.46 8.15
N ARG A 243 8.85 -7.52 7.36
CA ARG A 243 7.57 -8.26 7.26
C ARG A 243 7.63 -9.65 7.89
N GLY A 244 8.57 -9.88 8.81
CA GLY A 244 8.70 -11.11 9.57
C GLY A 244 9.25 -12.30 8.78
N TYR A 245 9.84 -12.09 7.60
CA TYR A 245 10.38 -13.19 6.79
C TYR A 245 11.48 -13.97 7.53
N HIS A 246 12.36 -13.26 8.24
CA HIS A 246 13.43 -13.86 9.05
C HIS A 246 12.89 -14.78 10.15
N THR A 247 11.88 -14.31 10.91
CA THR A 247 11.22 -15.10 11.96
C THR A 247 10.53 -16.33 11.38
N PHE A 248 9.83 -16.17 10.25
CA PHE A 248 9.15 -17.28 9.58
C PHE A 248 10.14 -18.35 9.13
N MET A 249 11.22 -17.96 8.43
CA MET A 249 12.24 -18.90 7.98
C MET A 249 12.84 -19.69 9.14
N ARG A 250 13.24 -19.01 10.22
CA ARG A 250 13.81 -19.65 11.41
C ARG A 250 12.87 -20.61 12.13
N SER A 251 11.55 -20.47 11.94
CA SER A 251 10.57 -21.41 12.50
C SER A 251 10.45 -22.71 11.69
N LEU A 252 10.90 -22.72 10.44
CA LEU A 252 10.70 -23.85 9.52
C LEU A 252 11.38 -25.14 9.96
N PRO A 253 12.64 -25.16 10.47
CA PRO A 253 13.29 -26.40 10.87
C PRO A 253 12.50 -27.17 11.93
N ASP A 254 11.98 -26.48 12.95
CA ASP A 254 11.20 -27.09 14.02
C ASP A 254 9.80 -27.50 13.53
N LEU A 255 9.15 -26.65 12.72
CA LEU A 255 7.85 -26.93 12.12
C LEU A 255 7.91 -28.19 11.25
N LEU A 256 8.89 -28.30 10.35
CA LEU A 256 9.04 -29.42 9.42
C LEU A 256 9.48 -30.71 10.13
N ARG A 257 10.21 -30.60 11.25
CA ARG A 257 10.51 -31.76 12.10
C ARG A 257 9.24 -32.29 12.77
N ALA A 258 8.36 -31.40 13.23
CA ALA A 258 7.09 -31.76 13.88
C ALA A 258 6.02 -32.24 12.89
N ARG A 259 6.01 -31.70 11.66
CA ARG A 259 5.03 -31.98 10.60
C ARG A 259 5.77 -32.28 9.28
N PRO A 260 6.34 -33.49 9.13
CA PRO A 260 7.16 -33.83 7.96
C PRO A 260 6.38 -33.91 6.65
N GLN A 261 5.04 -33.94 6.70
CA GLN A 261 4.17 -33.92 5.52
C GLN A 261 3.77 -32.51 5.10
N ALA A 262 4.10 -31.49 5.91
CA ALA A 262 3.71 -30.11 5.64
C ALA A 262 4.35 -29.57 4.35
N GLN A 263 3.53 -28.94 3.51
CA GLN A 263 3.95 -28.21 2.32
C GLN A 263 3.99 -26.71 2.64
N VAL A 264 5.19 -26.13 2.59
CA VAL A 264 5.40 -24.70 2.86
C VAL A 264 5.40 -23.92 1.54
N VAL A 265 4.46 -23.00 1.38
CA VAL A 265 4.31 -22.16 0.19
C VAL A 265 4.64 -20.72 0.55
N ILE A 266 5.73 -20.20 0.01
CA ILE A 266 6.22 -18.85 0.27
C ILE A 266 6.08 -18.01 -1.01
N VAL A 267 5.37 -16.89 -0.93
CA VAL A 267 5.15 -15.96 -2.04
C VAL A 267 5.71 -14.60 -1.68
N GLY A 268 6.59 -14.06 -2.53
CA GLY A 268 7.08 -12.69 -2.45
C GLY A 268 8.27 -12.41 -3.35
N GLY A 269 8.50 -11.12 -3.62
CA GLY A 269 9.67 -10.62 -4.37
C GLY A 269 10.94 -10.53 -3.52
N GLU A 270 12.05 -10.20 -4.17
CA GLU A 270 13.40 -10.18 -3.56
C GLU A 270 13.92 -8.76 -3.24
N ASP A 271 13.15 -7.72 -3.56
CA ASP A 271 13.50 -6.33 -3.25
C ASP A 271 13.10 -5.94 -1.81
N VAL A 272 13.21 -4.67 -1.46
CA VAL A 272 12.70 -4.10 -0.20
C VAL A 272 11.57 -3.13 -0.45
N SER A 273 10.61 -3.05 0.49
CA SER A 273 9.56 -2.02 0.45
C SER A 273 9.83 -0.92 1.49
N TYR A 274 10.01 -1.33 2.75
CA TYR A 274 10.18 -0.40 3.88
C TYR A 274 11.40 -0.71 4.73
N GLY A 275 11.91 -1.94 4.68
CA GLY A 275 13.06 -2.38 5.45
C GLY A 275 14.41 -1.95 4.85
N THR A 276 15.47 -2.20 5.61
CA THR A 276 16.84 -2.00 5.16
C THR A 276 17.18 -2.97 4.03
N ARG A 277 17.95 -2.50 3.04
CA ARG A 277 18.46 -3.37 1.97
C ARG A 277 19.42 -4.43 2.54
N PRO A 278 19.43 -5.65 1.98
CA PRO A 278 20.42 -6.67 2.34
C PRO A 278 21.84 -6.20 1.97
N PRO A 279 22.89 -6.86 2.51
CA PRO A 279 24.26 -6.67 2.06
C PRO A 279 24.40 -6.77 0.54
N LYS A 280 25.32 -5.98 -0.02
CA LYS A 280 25.51 -5.88 -1.48
C LYS A 280 25.73 -7.27 -2.10
N GLY A 281 24.96 -7.58 -3.14
CA GLY A 281 25.07 -8.84 -3.88
C GLY A 281 24.30 -10.02 -3.27
N ARG A 282 23.50 -9.80 -2.23
CA ARG A 282 22.61 -10.81 -1.64
C ARG A 282 21.16 -10.35 -1.64
N THR A 283 20.25 -11.29 -1.49
CA THR A 283 18.84 -11.03 -1.19
C THR A 283 18.54 -11.46 0.25
N TRP A 284 17.54 -10.86 0.89
CA TRP A 284 17.06 -11.34 2.19
C TRP A 284 16.54 -12.77 2.09
N LYS A 285 15.89 -13.10 0.97
CA LYS A 285 15.44 -14.45 0.63
C LYS A 285 16.56 -15.48 0.79
N ASP A 286 17.70 -15.27 0.13
CA ASP A 286 18.84 -16.20 0.16
C ASP A 286 19.50 -16.24 1.54
N ILE A 287 19.63 -15.07 2.20
CA ILE A 287 20.24 -14.97 3.53
C ILE A 287 19.55 -15.91 4.52
N PHE A 288 18.23 -15.81 4.64
CA PHE A 288 17.49 -16.62 5.61
C PHE A 288 17.20 -18.04 5.11
N ALA A 289 17.25 -18.28 3.80
CA ALA A 289 17.23 -19.64 3.27
C ALA A 289 18.50 -20.40 3.61
N ASP A 290 19.67 -19.77 3.50
CA ASP A 290 20.96 -20.37 3.86
C ASP A 290 21.10 -20.61 5.37
N GLU A 291 20.48 -19.75 6.19
CA GLU A 291 20.53 -19.87 7.66
C GLU A 291 19.85 -21.16 8.17
N VAL A 292 18.83 -21.64 7.47
CA VAL A 292 17.96 -22.74 7.93
C VAL A 292 18.15 -24.05 7.16
N ARG A 293 19.20 -24.11 6.32
CA ARG A 293 19.58 -25.28 5.53
C ARG A 293 20.37 -26.30 6.33
#